data_AF-A0AAD6NSA1-F1
#
_entry.id   AF-A0AAD6NSA1-F1
#
_cell.length_a   1.000
_cell.length_b   1.000
_cell.length_c   1.000
_cell.angle_alpha   90.00
_cell.angle_beta   90.00
_cell.angle_gamma   90.00
#
_symmetry.space_group_name_H-M   'P 1'
#
loop_
_entity.id
_entity.type
_entity.pdbx_description
1 polymer ?
#
loop_
_entity_poly.entity_id
_entity_poly.type
_entity_poly.pdbx_seq_one_letter_code
_entity_poly.pdbx_strand_id
1 'polypeptide(L)'
;METVFFSFKNHLLILLLFSVLLLILTIHPLEAESEDAAIISRFQQYLQINTAQPTPQYQQSADFLISQAKSIGLEFRSIEFAQNKPLVLLKWPGSDPTLP
;
A
#
# COMPACT_ATOMS: atom_id res chain seq x y z
N MET A 1 15.61 -0.23 -54.64
CA MET A 1 15.74 -1.39 -53.71
C MET A 1 15.86 -0.95 -52.25
N GLU A 2 16.48 0.20 -51.95
CA GLU A 2 16.66 0.76 -50.60
C GLU A 2 15.35 1.02 -49.80
N THR A 3 14.30 1.52 -50.45
CA THR A 3 13.03 1.92 -49.77
C THR A 3 12.23 0.74 -49.23
N VAL A 4 12.32 -0.43 -49.89
CA VAL A 4 11.65 -1.67 -49.45
C VAL A 4 12.37 -2.26 -48.23
N PHE A 5 13.71 -2.17 -48.20
CA PHE A 5 14.53 -2.59 -47.06
C PHE A 5 14.27 -1.71 -45.81
N PHE A 6 14.10 -0.40 -46.00
CA PHE A 6 13.79 0.52 -44.90
C PHE A 6 12.42 0.23 -44.27
N SER A 7 11.40 -0.04 -45.10
CA SER A 7 10.07 -0.44 -44.64
C SER A 7 10.10 -1.75 -43.85
N PHE A 8 10.83 -2.76 -44.35
CA PHE A 8 10.98 -4.06 -43.68
C PHE A 8 11.67 -3.94 -42.31
N LYS A 9 12.71 -3.10 -42.20
CA LYS A 9 13.41 -2.85 -40.94
C LYS A 9 12.54 -2.16 -39.90
N ASN A 10 11.67 -1.23 -40.31
CA ASN A 10 10.72 -0.58 -39.42
C ASN A 10 9.62 -1.54 -38.95
N HIS A 11 9.12 -2.42 -39.83
CA HIS A 11 8.19 -3.47 -39.42
C HIS A 11 8.82 -4.48 -38.45
N LEU A 12 10.07 -4.88 -38.68
CA LEU A 12 10.80 -5.74 -37.76
C LEU A 12 11.03 -5.08 -36.40
N LEU A 13 11.35 -3.78 -36.38
CA LEU A 13 11.50 -2.99 -35.16
C LEU A 13 10.18 -2.91 -34.38
N ILE A 14 9.06 -2.66 -35.08
CA ILE A 14 7.72 -2.61 -34.48
C ILE A 14 7.34 -3.98 -33.89
N LEU A 15 7.60 -5.07 -34.61
CA LEU A 15 7.36 -6.43 -34.13
C LEU A 15 8.21 -6.76 -32.89
N LEU A 16 9.47 -6.31 -32.86
CA LEU A 16 10.35 -6.48 -31.71
C LEU A 16 9.85 -5.66 -30.51
N LEU A 17 9.46 -4.40 -30.71
CA LEU A 17 8.89 -3.57 -29.65
C LEU A 17 7.57 -4.14 -29.11
N PHE A 18 6.73 -4.68 -29.99
CA PHE A 18 5.49 -5.35 -29.60
C PHE A 18 5.75 -6.65 -28.84
N SER A 19 6.74 -7.44 -29.27
CA SER A 19 7.16 -8.66 -28.56
C SER A 19 7.73 -8.35 -27.18
N VAL A 20 8.52 -7.27 -27.05
CA VAL A 20 9.05 -6.82 -25.75
C VAL A 20 7.92 -6.29 -24.86
N LEU A 21 6.97 -5.53 -25.41
CA LEU A 21 5.79 -5.07 -24.67
C LEU A 21 4.94 -6.25 -24.19
N LEU A 22 4.71 -7.24 -25.05
CA LEU A 22 3.97 -8.47 -24.71
C LEU A 22 4.71 -9.26 -23.62
N LEU A 23 6.03 -9.35 -23.71
CA LEU A 23 6.86 -10.00 -22.68
C LEU A 23 6.76 -9.26 -21.34
N ILE A 24 6.82 -7.93 -21.33
CA ILE A 24 6.65 -7.10 -20.13
C ILE A 24 5.26 -7.31 -19.51
N LEU A 25 4.21 -7.41 -20.33
CA LEU A 25 2.84 -7.71 -19.89
C LEU A 25 2.71 -9.11 -19.28
N THR A 26 3.47 -10.11 -19.75
CA THR A 26 3.47 -11.47 -19.17
C THR A 26 4.31 -11.62 -17.90
N ILE A 27 5.30 -10.74 -17.69
CA ILE A 27 6.20 -10.79 -16.53
C ILE A 27 5.64 -10.02 -15.34
N HIS A 28 4.70 -9.09 -15.55
CA HIS A 28 4.02 -8.46 -14.42
C HIS A 28 3.23 -9.54 -13.69
N PRO A 29 3.55 -9.83 -12.41
CA PRO A 29 2.65 -10.61 -11.61
C PRO A 29 1.35 -9.81 -11.57
N LEU A 30 0.30 -10.32 -12.23
CA LEU A 30 -1.06 -9.95 -11.90
C LEU A 30 -1.39 -10.63 -10.57
N GLU A 31 -0.60 -10.32 -9.54
CA GLU A 31 -0.95 -10.64 -8.17
C GLU A 31 -1.95 -9.57 -7.77
N ALA A 32 -3.21 -9.81 -8.14
CA ALA A 32 -4.27 -9.37 -7.27
C ALA A 32 -4.03 -10.10 -5.94
N GLU A 33 -3.28 -9.45 -5.03
CA GLU A 33 -3.18 -9.91 -3.64
C GLU A 33 -4.60 -10.20 -3.17
N SER A 34 -4.86 -11.42 -2.72
CA SER A 34 -6.14 -11.72 -2.11
C SER A 34 -6.33 -10.82 -0.89
N GLU A 35 -7.57 -10.45 -0.59
CA GLU A 35 -7.87 -9.60 0.57
C GLU A 35 -7.27 -10.19 1.86
N ASP A 36 -7.31 -11.52 2.00
CA ASP A 36 -6.69 -12.26 3.10
C ASP A 36 -5.17 -12.04 3.17
N ALA A 37 -4.47 -12.10 2.03
CA ALA A 37 -3.03 -11.86 1.98
C ALA A 37 -2.69 -10.43 2.42
N ALA A 38 -3.48 -9.45 1.97
CA ALA A 38 -3.31 -8.05 2.36
C ALA A 38 -3.59 -7.83 3.86
N ILE A 39 -4.59 -8.51 4.44
CA ILE A 39 -4.88 -8.48 5.90
C ILE A 39 -3.70 -9.06 6.69
N ILE A 40 -3.20 -10.23 6.30
CA ILE A 40 -2.06 -10.89 6.95
C ILE A 40 -0.81 -10.02 6.85
N SER A 41 -0.53 -9.45 5.67
CA SER A 41 0.60 -8.55 5.45
C SER A 41 0.55 -7.33 6.37
N ARG A 42 -0.61 -6.65 6.48
CA ARG A 42 -0.79 -5.54 7.43
C ARG A 42 -0.58 -5.96 8.88
N PHE A 43 -1.06 -7.13 9.27
CA PHE A 43 -0.86 -7.66 10.63
C PHE A 43 0.63 -7.94 10.90
N GLN A 44 1.34 -8.56 9.97
CA GLN A 44 2.77 -8.82 10.07
C GLN A 44 3.58 -7.52 10.16
N GLN A 45 3.24 -6.52 9.35
CA GLN A 45 3.87 -5.19 9.42
C GLN A 45 3.70 -4.56 10.80
N TYR A 46 2.52 -4.66 11.41
CA TYR A 46 2.31 -4.15 12.77
C TYR A 46 3.16 -4.88 13.82
N LEU A 47 3.27 -6.22 13.73
CA LEU A 47 4.07 -7.02 14.65
C LEU A 47 5.58 -6.71 14.59
N GLN A 48 6.07 -6.19 13.46
CA GLN A 48 7.47 -5.79 13.30
C GLN A 48 7.81 -4.48 14.06
N ILE A 49 6.80 -3.72 14.48
CA ILE A 49 7.00 -2.50 15.28
C ILE A 49 7.35 -2.90 16.71
N ASN A 50 8.55 -2.52 17.17
CA ASN A 50 9.00 -2.87 18.51
C ASN A 50 8.23 -2.09 19.58
N THR A 51 7.17 -2.68 20.12
CA THR A 51 6.39 -2.14 21.25
C THR A 51 6.70 -2.86 22.57
N ALA A 52 7.75 -3.69 22.58
CA ALA A 52 8.18 -4.44 23.76
C ALA A 52 9.00 -3.58 24.73
N GLN A 53 8.90 -3.91 26.02
CA GLN A 53 9.69 -3.30 27.06
C GLN A 53 11.16 -3.78 27.00
N PRO A 54 12.14 -2.96 27.46
CA PRO A 54 11.99 -1.70 28.22
C PRO A 54 11.97 -0.41 27.37
N THR A 55 12.26 -0.48 26.06
CA THR A 55 12.40 0.70 25.18
C THR A 55 11.48 0.61 23.96
N PRO A 56 10.16 0.71 24.16
CA PRO A 56 9.18 0.57 23.08
C PRO A 56 9.13 1.81 22.17
N GLN A 57 8.87 1.59 20.88
CA GLN A 57 8.68 2.59 19.83
C GLN A 57 7.18 2.93 19.65
N TYR A 58 6.51 3.38 20.72
CA TYR A 58 5.06 3.62 20.69
C TYR A 58 4.62 4.64 19.63
N GLN A 59 5.47 5.61 19.31
CA GLN A 59 5.18 6.58 18.25
C GLN A 59 5.01 5.89 16.89
N GLN A 60 5.85 4.93 16.55
CA GLN A 60 5.74 4.19 15.29
C GLN A 60 4.46 3.37 15.22
N SER A 61 4.06 2.73 16.34
CA SER A 61 2.78 2.01 16.38
C SER A 61 1.58 2.95 16.23
N ALA A 62 1.64 4.13 16.84
CA ALA A 62 0.59 5.13 16.71
C ALA A 62 0.46 5.65 15.28
N ASP A 63 1.59 5.98 14.65
CA ASP A 63 1.64 6.47 13.27
C ASP A 63 1.12 5.41 12.29
N PHE A 64 1.46 4.13 12.49
CA PHE A 64 0.94 3.02 11.70
C PHE A 64 -0.59 2.90 11.84
N LEU A 65 -1.12 2.91 13.06
CA LEU A 65 -2.58 2.81 13.27
C LEU A 65 -3.32 4.00 12.66
N ILE A 66 -2.76 5.20 12.76
CA ILE A 66 -3.30 6.41 12.13
C ILE A 66 -3.26 6.29 10.60
N SER A 67 -2.20 5.73 10.02
CA SER A 67 -2.14 5.51 8.57
C SER A 67 -3.21 4.52 8.09
N GLN A 68 -3.47 3.46 8.87
CA GLN A 68 -4.57 2.53 8.58
C GLN A 68 -5.92 3.22 8.71
N ALA A 69 -6.15 4.02 9.75
CA ALA A 69 -7.39 4.76 9.93
C ALA A 69 -7.67 5.70 8.72
N LYS A 70 -6.65 6.42 8.26
CA LYS A 70 -6.75 7.30 7.09
C LYS A 70 -7.10 6.53 5.81
N SER A 71 -6.56 5.34 5.60
CA SER A 71 -6.79 4.57 4.36
C SER A 71 -8.24 4.08 4.23
N ILE A 72 -8.94 3.89 5.36
CA ILE A 72 -10.35 3.48 5.39
C ILE A 72 -11.30 4.62 5.79
N GLY A 73 -10.82 5.86 5.85
CA GLY A 73 -11.65 7.03 6.11
C GLY A 73 -12.17 7.18 7.55
N LEU A 74 -11.50 6.59 8.54
CA LEU A 74 -11.83 6.77 9.95
C LEU A 74 -11.32 8.12 10.48
N GLU A 75 -12.12 8.73 11.35
CA GLU A 75 -11.66 9.85 12.16
C GLU A 75 -10.67 9.36 13.22
N PHE A 76 -9.67 10.18 13.56
CA PHE A 76 -8.70 9.85 14.60
C PHE A 76 -8.30 11.08 15.42
N ARG A 77 -7.86 10.83 16.66
CA ARG A 77 -7.16 11.81 17.51
C ARG A 77 -5.97 11.13 18.18
N SER A 78 -4.85 11.83 18.24
CA SER A 78 -3.69 11.43 19.04
C SER A 78 -3.63 12.32 20.29
N ILE A 79 -3.51 11.71 21.46
CA ILE A 79 -3.46 12.41 22.75
C ILE A 79 -2.23 11.90 23.51
N GLU A 80 -1.39 12.78 24.01
CA GLU A 80 -0.17 12.41 24.73
C GLU A 80 -0.30 12.80 26.21
N PHE A 81 -0.45 11.82 27.08
CA PHE A 81 -0.54 12.02 28.54
C PHE A 81 0.83 11.97 29.23
N ALA A 82 1.80 11.34 28.58
CA ALA A 82 3.18 11.23 29.05
C ALA A 82 4.11 11.18 27.83
N GLN A 83 5.33 11.69 27.99
CA GLN A 83 6.29 11.81 26.90
C GLN A 83 6.52 10.48 26.17
N ASN A 84 6.41 10.50 24.84
CA ASN A 84 6.56 9.37 23.93
C ASN A 84 5.55 8.22 24.17
N LYS A 85 4.40 8.50 24.77
CA LYS A 85 3.33 7.52 25.03
C LYS A 85 1.99 8.02 24.47
N PRO A 86 1.84 8.03 23.14
CA PRO A 86 0.60 8.46 22.50
C PRO A 86 -0.55 7.48 22.77
N LEU A 87 -1.74 8.02 23.03
CA LEU A 87 -3.02 7.34 22.96
C LEU A 87 -3.70 7.71 21.65
N VAL A 88 -4.00 6.70 20.82
CA VAL A 88 -4.71 6.88 19.56
C VAL A 88 -6.18 6.52 19.76
N LEU A 89 -7.07 7.50 19.57
CA LEU A 89 -8.51 7.30 19.53
C LEU A 89 -8.95 7.23 18.06
N LEU A 90 -9.48 6.09 17.64
CA LEU A 90 -10.11 5.91 16.33
C LEU A 90 -11.63 5.97 16.49
N LYS A 91 -12.31 6.64 15.55
CA LYS A 91 -13.76 6.83 15.60
C LYS A 91 -14.38 6.54 14.23
N TRP A 92 -15.33 5.62 14.21
CA TRP A 92 -16.25 5.41 13.10
C TRP A 92 -17.61 6.01 13.47
N PRO A 93 -18.01 7.16 12.90
CA PRO A 93 -19.33 7.71 13.19
C PRO A 93 -20.44 6.78 12.66
N GLY A 94 -21.48 6.59 13.44
CA GLY A 94 -22.70 5.92 12.96
C GLY A 94 -23.34 6.70 11.80
N SER A 95 -24.22 6.05 11.05
CA SER A 95 -24.93 6.68 9.93
C SER A 95 -25.72 7.93 10.34
N ASP A 96 -26.19 7.97 11.59
CA ASP A 96 -26.75 9.16 12.23
C ASP A 96 -25.94 9.48 13.50
N PRO A 97 -25.02 10.46 13.46
CA PRO A 97 -24.20 10.85 14.59
C PRO A 97 -24.96 11.56 15.73
N THR A 98 -26.25 11.86 15.54
CA THR A 98 -27.07 12.59 16.51
C THR A 98 -27.82 11.67 17.47
N LEU A 99 -27.86 10.37 17.17
CA LEU A 99 -28.48 9.37 18.02
C LEU A 99 -27.57 9.01 19.22
N PRO A 100 -28.15 8.75 20.40
CA PRO A 100 -27.41 8.41 21.62
C PRO A 100 -26.75 7.03 21.56
#